data_AF-A0A963J3B4-F1
#
_entry.id   AF-A0A963J3B4-F1
#
_cell.length_a   1.000
_cell.length_b   1.000
_cell.length_c   1.000
_cell.angle_alpha   90.00
_cell.angle_beta   90.00
_cell.angle_gamma   90.00
#
_symmetry.space_group_name_H-M   'P 1'
#
loop_
_entity.id
_entity.type
_entity.pdbx_description
1 polymer ?
#
loop_
_entity_poly.entity_id
_entity_poly.type
_entity_poly.pdbx_seq_one_letter_code
_entity_poly.pdbx_strand_id
1 'polypeptide(L)' 'AAGSAGQVGPVLDELKPDAARVLRALHSGLGVMPSYAEQLSEADMRALAAFVSHSTGGAPLAR' A
#
# COMPACT_ATOMS: atom_id res chain seq x y z
N ALA A 1 -8.19 -2.25 15.92
CA ALA A 1 -8.25 -1.49 14.66
C ALA A 1 -8.51 -0.03 15.00
N ALA A 2 -7.66 0.90 14.52
CA ALA A 2 -7.97 2.32 14.58
C ALA A 2 -9.25 2.54 13.74
N GLY A 3 -10.29 3.12 14.35
CA GLY A 3 -11.59 3.35 13.72
C GLY A 3 -11.52 4.38 12.60
N SER A 4 -10.96 4.01 11.45
CA SER A 4 -10.98 4.82 10.24
C SER A 4 -12.36 4.75 9.62
N ALA A 5 -13.23 5.69 10.00
CA ALA A 5 -14.56 5.85 9.41
C ALA A 5 -14.55 6.38 7.95
N GLY A 6 -13.36 6.64 7.38
CA GLY A 6 -13.20 7.13 6.01
C GLY A 6 -13.09 5.99 5.00
N GLN A 7 -14.20 5.57 4.41
CA GLN A 7 -14.22 4.57 3.32
C GLN A 7 -13.80 5.17 1.97
N VAL A 8 -12.66 5.85 1.88
CA VAL A 8 -12.11 6.29 0.59
C VAL A 8 -11.56 5.09 -0.20
N GLY A 9 -11.16 4.01 0.50
CA GLY A 9 -10.63 2.79 -0.09
C GLY A 9 -11.02 1.52 0.68
N PRO A 10 -10.66 0.34 0.14
CA PRO A 10 -10.98 -0.95 0.75
C PRO A 10 -10.23 -1.16 2.08
N VAL A 11 -10.78 -2.00 2.96
CA VAL A 11 -10.12 -2.42 4.20
C VAL A 11 -8.90 -3.28 3.88
N LEU A 12 -7.71 -2.81 4.24
CA LEU A 12 -6.45 -3.48 3.88
C LEU A 12 -6.26 -4.82 4.61
N ASP A 13 -6.77 -4.95 5.83
CA ASP A 13 -6.73 -6.21 6.60
C ASP A 13 -7.54 -7.33 5.95
N GLU A 14 -8.60 -6.98 5.21
CA GLU A 14 -9.40 -7.91 4.42
C GLU A 14 -8.77 -8.18 3.05
N LEU A 15 -8.24 -7.12 2.42
CA LEU A 15 -7.66 -7.20 1.08
C LEU A 15 -6.32 -7.94 1.04
N LYS A 16 -5.51 -7.82 2.09
CA LYS A 16 -4.17 -8.42 2.26
C LYS A 16 -3.29 -8.27 1.01
N PRO A 17 -3.08 -7.04 0.50
CA PRO A 17 -2.33 -6.84 -0.73
C PRO A 17 -0.87 -7.27 -0.54
N ASP A 18 -0.30 -7.93 -1.55
CA ASP A 18 1.14 -8.14 -1.60
C ASP A 18 1.89 -6.82 -1.78
N ALA A 19 3.16 -6.81 -1.39
CA ALA A 19 3.98 -5.60 -1.41
C ALA A 19 4.18 -5.05 -2.84
N ALA A 20 4.24 -5.90 -3.86
CA ALA A 20 4.38 -5.45 -5.24
C ALA A 20 3.14 -4.67 -5.70
N ARG A 21 1.95 -5.11 -5.30
CA ARG A 21 0.68 -4.43 -5.56
C ARG A 21 0.63 -3.09 -4.84
N VAL A 22 1.05 -3.02 -3.57
CA VAL A 22 1.13 -1.75 -2.83
C VAL A 22 2.11 -0.78 -3.51
N LEU A 23 3.29 -1.27 -3.89
CA LEU A 23 4.31 -0.47 -4.55
C LEU A 23 3.80 0.10 -5.88
N ARG A 24 3.13 -0.71 -6.71
CA ARG A 24 2.51 -0.23 -7.95
C ARG A 24 1.45 0.83 -7.68
N ALA A 25 0.60 0.63 -6.67
CA ALA A 25 -0.42 1.61 -6.33
C ALA A 25 0.22 2.95 -5.92
N LEU A 26 1.29 2.96 -5.11
CA LEU A 26 2.02 4.18 -4.75
C LEU A 26 2.65 4.87 -5.98
N HIS A 27 3.14 4.07 -6.94
CA HIS A 27 3.77 4.58 -8.15
C HIS A 27 2.79 5.19 -9.15
N SER A 28 1.73 4.47 -9.50
CA SER A 28 0.84 4.83 -10.59
C SER A 28 -0.49 5.42 -10.14
N GLY A 29 -0.78 5.37 -8.83
CA GLY A 29 -2.14 5.50 -8.35
C GLY A 29 -2.98 4.24 -8.65
N LEU A 30 -4.19 4.20 -8.10
CA LEU A 30 -5.16 3.13 -8.32
C LEU A 30 -6.59 3.62 -8.05
N GLY A 31 -7.41 3.69 -9.10
CA GLY A 31 -8.77 4.22 -9.00
C GLY A 31 -8.77 5.68 -8.57
N VAL A 32 -9.41 5.98 -7.43
CA VAL A 32 -9.41 7.33 -6.83
C VAL A 32 -8.11 7.66 -6.08
N MET A 33 -7.23 6.68 -5.85
CA MET A 33 -5.96 6.89 -5.19
C MET A 33 -4.96 7.54 -6.17
N PRO A 34 -4.42 8.74 -5.87
CA PRO A 34 -3.42 9.38 -6.73
C PRO A 34 -2.08 8.65 -6.69
N SER A 35 -1.21 8.98 -7.64
CA SER A 35 0.21 8.61 -7.55
C SER A 35 0.90 9.43 -6.45
N TYR A 36 1.87 8.81 -5.78
CA TYR A 36 2.75 9.42 -4.79
C TYR A 36 4.21 9.48 -5.26
N ALA A 37 4.48 9.18 -6.53
CA ALA A 37 5.85 9.08 -7.08
C ALA A 37 6.63 10.41 -7.00
N GLU A 38 5.94 11.56 -6.98
CA GLU A 38 6.57 12.87 -6.81
C GLU A 38 6.68 13.31 -5.33
N GLN A 39 6.03 12.60 -4.41
CA GLN A 39 5.97 12.95 -2.99
C GLN A 39 6.84 12.05 -2.12
N LEU A 40 7.11 10.82 -2.57
CA LEU A 40 7.85 9.80 -1.83
C LEU A 40 9.06 9.34 -2.62
N SER A 41 10.16 9.06 -1.93
CA SER A 41 11.30 8.41 -2.56
C SER A 41 11.00 6.93 -2.85
N GLU A 42 11.76 6.33 -3.78
CA GLU A 42 11.72 4.88 -4.04
C GLU A 42 11.92 4.04 -2.78
N ALA A 43 12.80 4.48 -1.90
CA ALA A 43 13.09 3.77 -0.65
C ALA A 43 11.88 3.83 0.30
N ASP A 44 11.25 4.99 0.43
CA ASP A 44 10.06 5.17 1.27
C ASP A 44 8.88 4.36 0.74
N MET A 45 8.65 4.36 -0.58
CA MET A 45 7.59 3.56 -1.19
C MET A 45 7.79 2.06 -0.94
N ARG A 46 9.03 1.56 -1.02
CA ARG A 46 9.35 0.15 -0.71
C ARG A 46 9.17 -0.16 0.77
N ALA A 47 9.59 0.75 1.65
CA ALA A 47 9.39 0.60 3.09
C ALA A 47 7.90 0.54 3.44
N LEU A 48 7.08 1.42 2.84
CA LEU A 48 5.62 1.40 3.02
C LEU A 48 4.99 0.11 2.49
N ALA A 49 5.39 -0.32 1.29
CA ALA A 49 4.91 -1.56 0.70
C ALA A 49 5.21 -2.80 1.56
N ALA A 50 6.43 -2.86 2.13
CA ALA A 50 6.81 -3.91 3.06
C ALA A 50 5.99 -3.83 4.36
N PHE A 51 5.81 -2.64 4.91
CA PHE A 51 5.03 -2.44 6.14
C PHE A 51 3.56 -2.85 5.97
N VAL A 52 2.90 -2.42 4.90
CA VAL A 52 1.48 -2.71 4.65
C VAL A 52 1.24 -4.20 4.41
N SER A 53 2.03 -4.84 3.56
CA SER A 53 1.92 -6.28 3.31
C SER A 53 2.17 -7.07 4.60
N HIS A 54 3.22 -6.74 5.36
CA HIS A 54 3.49 -7.38 6.65
C HIS A 54 2.34 -7.21 7.65
N SER A 55 1.82 -5.99 7.81
CA SER A 55 0.79 -5.68 8.81
C SER A 55 -0.56 -6.34 8.51
N THR A 56 -0.85 -6.57 7.23
CA THR A 56 -2.12 -7.15 6.77
C THR A 56 -2.01 -8.67 6.50
N GLY A 57 -0.80 -9.24 6.54
CA GLY A 57 -0.53 -10.63 6.19
C GLY A 57 -0.44 -10.92 4.69
N GLY A 58 -0.25 -9.89 3.85
CA GLY A 58 0.09 -10.02 2.43
C GLY A 58 1.53 -10.46 2.20
N ALA A 59 1.83 -10.92 0.98
CA ALA A 59 3.17 -11.42 0.64
C ALA A 59 4.22 -10.28 0.51
N PRO A 60 5.47 -10.48 0.96
CA PRO A 60 6.54 -9.48 0.83
C PRO A 60 7.02 -9.32 -0.62
N LEU A 61 7.82 -8.28 -0.89
CA LEU A 61 8.51 -8.16 -2.17
C LEU A 61 9.43 -9.37 -2.36
N ALA A 62 9.41 -9.96 -3.55
CA ALA A 62 10.39 -10.96 -3.92
C ALA A 62 11.79 -10.35 -3.80
N ARG A 63 12.69 -11.12 -3.19
CA ARG A 63 14.04 -10.69 -2.82
C ARG A 63 14.94 -10.55 -4.04
#